data_AF-A0A933HTG3-F1
#
_entry.id   AF-A0A933HTG3-F1
#
_cell.length_a   1.000
_cell.length_b   1.000
_cell.length_c   1.000
_cell.angle_alpha   90.00
_cell.angle_beta   90.00
_cell.angle_gamma   90.00
#
_symmetry.space_group_name_H-M   'P 1'
#
loop_
_entity.id
_entity.type
_entity.pdbx_description
1 polymer ?
#
loop_
_entity_poly.entity_id
_entity_poly.type
_entity_poly.pdbx_seq_one_letter_code
_entity_poly.pdbx_strand_id
1 'polypeptide(L)'
;MSKTLLGLRMRRRYSLKGSHIMGMAVAEDALFAVDSWSRQIQRRRLDDQLSLERAWPSPGPNPSALCFDGKYLWSVDKDRRLLYQHALDERLTVLNSYPLEHAPIGISLRKGCFWTVDERARTFYLLRATQQTQAGAFGLAELDGVSAPLSSFSWRGDSLWIGFDGLARLIERPKRRLGRR
;
A
#
# COMPACT_ATOMS: atom_id res chain seq x y z
N MET A 1 13.59 0.05 27.71
CA MET A 1 12.42 0.89 28.05
C MET A 1 11.69 1.25 26.75
N SER A 2 10.62 0.53 26.40
CA SER A 2 9.86 0.83 25.18
C SER A 2 8.90 1.98 25.47
N LYS A 3 9.01 3.07 24.70
CA LYS A 3 8.02 4.14 24.73
C LYS A 3 6.76 3.62 24.09
N THR A 4 5.74 3.40 24.91
CA THR A 4 4.37 3.08 24.49
C THR A 4 3.85 4.15 23.53
N LEU A 5 3.63 3.70 22.29
CA LEU A 5 2.66 4.11 21.28
C LEU A 5 2.24 5.60 21.19
N LEU A 6 2.58 6.20 20.04
CA LEU A 6 1.76 7.12 19.25
C LEU A 6 0.31 7.14 19.74
N GLY A 7 -0.21 8.31 20.14
CA GLY A 7 -1.55 8.52 20.71
C GLY A 7 -2.74 8.14 19.81
N LEU A 8 -2.70 6.95 19.21
CA LEU A 8 -3.71 6.30 18.43
C LEU A 8 -4.67 5.61 19.39
N ARG A 9 -5.94 5.99 19.30
CA ARG A 9 -7.03 5.31 19.99
C ARG A 9 -7.81 4.52 18.96
N MET A 10 -8.01 3.22 19.22
CA MET A 10 -8.93 2.41 18.42
C MET A 10 -10.33 3.02 18.48
N ARG A 11 -10.88 3.37 17.32
CA ARG A 11 -12.23 3.95 17.19
C ARG A 11 -13.25 2.92 16.74
N ARG A 12 -12.89 2.11 15.75
CA ARG A 12 -13.73 1.06 15.17
C ARG A 12 -12.86 -0.14 14.82
N ARG A 13 -13.48 -1.31 14.77
CA ARG A 13 -12.88 -2.57 14.32
C ARG A 13 -13.90 -3.30 13.47
N TYR A 14 -13.45 -3.75 12.31
CA TYR A 14 -14.27 -4.51 11.36
C TYR A 14 -13.65 -5.90 11.21
N SER A 15 -14.49 -6.93 11.09
CA SER A 15 -14.03 -8.30 10.86
C SER A 15 -14.43 -8.73 9.45
N LEU A 16 -13.42 -8.99 8.61
CA LEU A 16 -13.59 -9.46 7.24
C LEU A 16 -13.25 -10.95 7.18
N LYS A 17 -14.18 -11.78 7.66
CA LYS A 17 -13.97 -13.24 7.76
C LYS A 17 -13.70 -13.85 6.39
N GLY A 18 -12.78 -14.81 6.34
CA GLY A 18 -12.43 -15.54 5.12
C GLY A 18 -11.66 -14.72 4.09
N SER A 19 -11.14 -13.54 4.46
CA SER A 19 -10.31 -12.70 3.60
C SER A 19 -8.91 -12.52 4.18
N HIS A 20 -7.94 -12.29 3.30
CA HIS A 20 -6.58 -11.94 3.66
C HIS A 20 -6.24 -10.60 3.03
N ILE A 21 -6.64 -9.54 3.74
CA ILE A 21 -6.49 -8.17 3.25
C ILE A 21 -5.05 -7.71 3.35
N MET A 22 -4.44 -7.44 2.20
CA MET A 22 -3.04 -7.00 2.10
C MET A 22 -2.90 -5.48 2.02
N GLY A 23 -3.83 -4.83 1.34
CA GLY A 23 -3.80 -3.38 1.18
C GLY A 23 -5.17 -2.80 0.91
N MET A 24 -5.31 -1.52 1.19
CA MET A 24 -6.58 -0.82 1.13
C MET A 24 -6.39 0.64 0.70
N ALA A 25 -7.41 1.18 0.05
CA ALA A 25 -7.50 2.60 -0.29
C ALA A 25 -8.96 3.05 -0.14
N VAL A 26 -9.18 4.26 0.34
CA VAL A 26 -10.49 4.90 0.21
C VAL A 26 -10.49 5.65 -1.11
N ALA A 27 -11.49 5.37 -1.96
CA ALA A 27 -11.70 6.08 -3.21
C ALA A 27 -13.18 6.44 -3.31
N GLU A 28 -13.45 7.73 -3.55
CA GLU A 28 -14.80 8.31 -3.55
C GLU A 28 -15.56 7.99 -2.25
N ASP A 29 -16.62 7.19 -2.33
CA ASP A 29 -17.53 6.83 -1.24
C ASP A 29 -17.28 5.41 -0.68
N ALA A 30 -16.23 4.73 -1.14
CA ALA A 30 -16.00 3.32 -0.85
C ALA A 30 -14.59 3.01 -0.35
N LEU A 31 -14.48 1.91 0.40
CA LEU A 31 -13.22 1.26 0.71
C LEU A 31 -12.91 0.24 -0.38
N PHE A 32 -11.80 0.40 -1.06
CA PHE A 32 -11.21 -0.63 -1.88
C PHE A 32 -10.21 -1.43 -1.06
N ALA A 33 -10.25 -2.76 -1.18
CA ALA A 33 -9.36 -3.67 -0.48
C ALA A 33 -8.85 -4.75 -1.43
N VAL A 34 -7.58 -5.13 -1.30
CA VAL A 34 -7.02 -6.31 -1.96
C VAL A 34 -7.08 -7.48 -1.01
N ASP A 35 -7.75 -8.55 -1.43
CA ASP A 35 -7.74 -9.85 -0.77
C ASP A 35 -6.85 -10.82 -1.55
N SER A 36 -5.71 -11.19 -0.97
CA SER A 36 -4.71 -12.00 -1.67
C SER A 36 -5.05 -13.50 -1.70
N TRP A 37 -5.91 -14.00 -0.81
CA TRP A 37 -6.37 -15.39 -0.88
C TRP A 37 -7.30 -15.60 -2.07
N SER A 38 -8.25 -14.69 -2.28
CA SER A 38 -9.16 -14.74 -3.43
C SER A 38 -8.58 -14.10 -4.70
N ARG A 39 -7.44 -13.40 -4.60
CA ARG A 39 -6.79 -12.64 -5.68
C ARG A 39 -7.77 -11.64 -6.30
N GLN A 40 -8.40 -10.85 -5.44
CA GLN A 40 -9.44 -9.90 -5.84
C GLN A 40 -9.17 -8.52 -5.29
N ILE A 41 -9.58 -7.52 -6.07
CA ILE A 41 -9.84 -6.17 -5.58
C ILE A 41 -11.33 -6.11 -5.24
N GLN A 42 -11.65 -5.67 -4.04
CA GLN A 42 -13.01 -5.61 -3.48
C GLN A 42 -13.40 -4.15 -3.27
N ARG A 43 -14.58 -3.74 -3.75
CA ARG A 43 -15.24 -2.49 -3.35
C ARG A 43 -16.19 -2.80 -2.20
N ARG A 44 -16.01 -2.09 -1.10
CA ARG A 44 -16.75 -2.25 0.15
C ARG A 44 -17.38 -0.94 0.56
N ARG A 45 -18.63 -0.99 1.03
CA ARG A 45 -19.35 0.17 1.53
C ARG A 45 -18.70 0.67 2.81
N LEU A 46 -18.70 1.98 3.04
CA LEU A 46 -18.25 2.57 4.31
C LEU A 46 -19.35 2.53 5.39
N ASP A 47 -20.00 1.37 5.55
CA ASP A 47 -20.99 1.11 6.59
C ASP A 47 -20.36 0.50 7.86
N ASP A 48 -21.18 0.08 8.81
CA ASP A 48 -20.70 -0.50 10.08
C ASP A 48 -20.11 -1.92 9.94
N GLN A 49 -20.16 -2.51 8.74
CA GLN A 49 -19.66 -3.87 8.48
C GLN A 49 -18.61 -3.95 7.37
N LEU A 50 -18.35 -2.84 6.68
CA LEU A 50 -17.58 -2.82 5.43
C LEU A 50 -18.13 -3.84 4.41
N SER A 51 -19.45 -3.83 4.23
CA SER A 51 -20.16 -4.78 3.39
C SER A 51 -19.56 -4.85 1.98
N LEU A 52 -19.32 -6.07 1.49
CA LEU A 52 -18.83 -6.29 0.13
C LEU A 52 -19.91 -5.90 -0.87
N GLU A 53 -19.60 -4.97 -1.77
CA GLU A 53 -20.52 -4.53 -2.81
C GLU A 53 -20.17 -5.14 -4.16
N ARG A 54 -18.88 -5.21 -4.48
CA ARG A 54 -18.39 -5.80 -5.73
C ARG A 54 -16.96 -6.30 -5.56
N ALA A 55 -16.58 -7.29 -6.35
CA ALA A 55 -15.20 -7.74 -6.45
C ALA A 55 -14.82 -8.00 -7.90
N TRP A 56 -13.54 -7.78 -8.21
CA TRP A 56 -12.95 -8.04 -9.51
C TRP A 56 -11.67 -8.86 -9.32
N PRO A 57 -11.34 -9.78 -10.24
CA PRO A 57 -10.04 -10.42 -10.24
C PRO A 57 -8.92 -9.37 -10.28
N SER A 58 -7.88 -9.54 -9.48
CA SER A 58 -6.69 -8.72 -9.63
C SER A 58 -6.04 -9.00 -10.99
N PRO A 59 -5.44 -7.98 -11.65
CA PRO A 59 -4.81 -8.20 -12.94
C PRO A 59 -3.68 -9.23 -12.86
N GLY A 60 -2.93 -9.24 -11.76
CA GLY A 60 -1.85 -10.18 -11.47
C GLY A 60 -2.15 -11.16 -10.34
N PRO A 61 -1.28 -12.18 -10.16
CA PRO A 61 -1.51 -13.30 -9.24
C PRO A 61 -1.24 -12.97 -7.77
N ASN A 62 -0.50 -11.90 -7.47
CA ASN A 62 -0.08 -11.52 -6.13
C ASN A 62 -0.27 -10.02 -5.88
N PRO A 63 -1.53 -9.54 -5.83
CA PRO A 63 -1.83 -8.15 -5.52
C PRO A 63 -1.43 -7.85 -4.07
N SER A 64 -0.69 -6.77 -3.84
CA SER A 64 -0.10 -6.48 -2.52
C SER A 64 -0.59 -5.19 -1.88
N ALA A 65 -0.88 -4.14 -2.66
CA ALA A 65 -1.36 -2.88 -2.11
C ALA A 65 -2.18 -2.04 -3.09
N LEU A 66 -2.91 -1.06 -2.54
CA LEU A 66 -3.74 -0.12 -3.27
C LEU A 66 -3.42 1.32 -2.85
N CYS A 67 -3.62 2.28 -3.76
CA CYS A 67 -3.80 3.69 -3.41
C CYS A 67 -4.74 4.38 -4.42
N PHE A 68 -5.26 5.55 -4.05
CA PHE A 68 -6.14 6.35 -4.90
C PHE A 68 -5.54 7.73 -5.10
N ASP A 69 -5.49 8.21 -6.35
CA ASP A 69 -4.89 9.50 -6.68
C ASP A 69 -5.88 10.67 -6.79
N GLY A 70 -7.16 10.42 -6.51
CA GLY A 70 -8.24 11.37 -6.71
C GLY A 70 -9.02 11.15 -8.01
N LYS A 71 -8.52 10.30 -8.93
CA LYS A 71 -9.17 9.98 -10.21
C LYS A 71 -9.12 8.50 -10.57
N TYR A 72 -7.99 7.84 -10.30
CA TYR A 72 -7.72 6.45 -10.63
C TYR A 72 -7.36 5.67 -9.37
N LEU A 73 -7.81 4.42 -9.33
CA LEU A 73 -7.31 3.45 -8.37
C LEU A 73 -6.03 2.85 -8.93
N TRP A 74 -5.03 2.70 -8.07
CA TRP A 74 -3.74 2.12 -8.41
C TRP A 74 -3.52 0.87 -7.59
N SER A 75 -3.10 -0.21 -8.23
CA SER A 75 -2.75 -1.47 -7.57
C SER A 75 -1.33 -1.89 -7.91
N VAL A 76 -0.68 -2.59 -6.99
CA VAL A 76 0.63 -3.20 -7.25
C VAL A 76 0.55 -4.72 -7.12
N ASP A 77 1.31 -5.40 -7.96
CA ASP A 77 1.48 -6.85 -7.92
C ASP A 77 2.95 -7.20 -7.66
N LYS A 78 3.18 -7.96 -6.59
CA LYS A 78 4.52 -8.30 -6.09
C LYS A 78 5.28 -9.20 -7.06
N ASP A 79 4.60 -10.21 -7.62
CA ASP A 79 5.25 -11.27 -8.41
C ASP A 79 5.54 -10.79 -9.83
N ARG A 80 4.60 -10.08 -10.45
CA ARG A 80 4.78 -9.48 -11.78
C ARG A 80 5.59 -8.19 -11.73
N ARG A 81 5.76 -7.58 -10.56
CA ARG A 81 6.45 -6.30 -10.38
C ARG A 81 5.83 -5.21 -11.26
N LEU A 82 4.50 -5.12 -11.20
CA LEU A 82 3.72 -4.18 -12.00
C LEU A 82 2.92 -3.24 -11.10
N LEU A 83 2.88 -1.98 -11.50
CA LEU A 83 1.91 -0.98 -11.06
C LEU A 83 0.81 -0.90 -12.11
N TYR A 84 -0.45 -1.09 -11.73
CA TYR A 84 -1.60 -0.98 -12.61
C TYR A 84 -2.41 0.29 -12.31
N GLN A 85 -2.84 0.96 -13.36
CA GLN A 85 -3.77 2.08 -13.30
C GLN A 85 -5.18 1.60 -13.67
N HIS A 86 -6.15 1.81 -12.80
CA HIS A 86 -7.53 1.41 -13.02
C HIS A 86 -8.45 2.62 -13.19
N ALA A 87 -9.31 2.57 -14.21
CA ALA A 87 -10.51 3.38 -14.23
C ALA A 87 -11.45 2.94 -13.11
N LEU A 88 -12.12 3.89 -12.46
CA LEU A 88 -13.21 3.61 -11.53
C LEU A 88 -14.55 3.42 -12.28
N ASP A 89 -14.53 2.57 -13.32
CA ASP A 89 -15.74 2.15 -14.03
C ASP A 89 -16.29 0.83 -13.44
N GLU A 90 -17.41 0.36 -13.98
CA GLU A 90 -18.07 -0.86 -13.49
C GLU A 90 -17.20 -2.13 -13.57
N ARG A 91 -16.18 -2.12 -14.43
CA ARG A 91 -15.29 -3.26 -14.72
C ARG A 91 -13.94 -3.14 -14.03
N LEU A 92 -13.67 -2.02 -13.35
CA LEU A 92 -12.36 -1.67 -12.82
C LEU A 92 -11.26 -1.79 -13.90
N THR A 93 -11.56 -1.28 -15.09
CA THR A 93 -10.74 -1.46 -16.30
C THR A 93 -9.30 -1.04 -16.06
N VAL A 94 -8.35 -1.93 -16.39
CA VAL A 94 -6.92 -1.59 -16.41
C VAL A 94 -6.63 -0.72 -17.63
N LEU A 95 -6.27 0.54 -17.39
CA LEU A 95 -5.93 1.49 -18.44
C LEU A 95 -4.47 1.35 -18.86
N ASN A 96 -3.58 1.17 -17.89
CA ASN A 96 -2.14 1.09 -18.10
C ASN A 96 -1.49 0.15 -17.08
N SER A 97 -0.31 -0.37 -17.43
CA SER A 97 0.59 -1.07 -16.52
C SER A 97 2.01 -0.56 -16.68
N TYR A 98 2.75 -0.51 -15.57
CA TYR A 98 4.10 0.05 -15.51
C TYR A 98 5.03 -0.94 -14.79
N PRO A 99 6.15 -1.34 -15.42
CA PRO A 99 7.13 -2.21 -14.79
C PRO A 99 7.85 -1.50 -13.65
N LEU A 100 8.10 -2.25 -12.58
CA LEU A 100 8.88 -1.84 -11.43
C LEU A 100 10.16 -2.67 -11.34
N GLU A 101 11.24 -2.03 -10.89
CA GLU A 101 12.56 -2.67 -10.77
C GLU A 101 12.68 -3.59 -9.53
N HIS A 102 11.63 -3.67 -8.70
CA HIS A 102 11.61 -4.38 -7.43
C HIS A 102 10.25 -5.07 -7.19
N ALA A 103 10.13 -5.86 -6.13
CA ALA A 103 8.89 -6.55 -5.78
C ALA A 103 8.10 -5.73 -4.76
N PRO A 104 7.09 -4.93 -5.18
CA PRO A 104 6.39 -4.02 -4.29
C PRO A 104 5.48 -4.78 -3.32
N ILE A 105 5.51 -4.42 -2.04
CA ILE A 105 4.53 -4.85 -1.04
C ILE A 105 3.61 -3.73 -0.57
N GLY A 106 3.91 -2.48 -0.95
CA GLY A 106 3.19 -1.30 -0.50
C GLY A 106 3.25 -0.20 -1.54
N ILE A 107 2.23 0.66 -1.55
CA ILE A 107 2.18 1.87 -2.37
C ILE A 107 1.51 3.00 -1.59
N SER A 108 2.01 4.23 -1.74
CA SER A 108 1.41 5.42 -1.16
C SER A 108 1.69 6.64 -2.03
N LEU A 109 0.68 7.51 -2.16
CA LEU A 109 0.85 8.80 -2.84
C LEU A 109 1.31 9.87 -1.89
N ARG A 110 2.25 10.70 -2.35
CA ARG A 110 2.68 11.89 -1.63
C ARG A 110 3.10 12.99 -2.59
N LYS A 111 2.40 14.13 -2.52
CA LYS A 111 2.67 15.33 -3.34
C LYS A 111 2.76 14.98 -4.85
N GLY A 112 1.78 14.20 -5.32
CA GLY A 112 1.68 13.77 -6.72
C GLY A 112 2.59 12.59 -7.11
N CYS A 113 3.57 12.21 -6.30
CA CYS A 113 4.44 11.07 -6.62
C CYS A 113 4.02 9.79 -5.92
N PHE A 114 4.17 8.66 -6.61
CA PHE A 114 4.04 7.34 -5.99
C PHE A 114 5.32 7.00 -5.23
N TRP A 115 5.12 6.42 -4.07
CA TRP A 115 6.14 5.70 -3.34
C TRP A 115 5.76 4.24 -3.32
N THR A 116 6.71 3.34 -3.49
CA THR A 116 6.56 1.91 -3.25
C THR A 116 7.62 1.43 -2.28
N VAL A 117 7.45 0.22 -1.71
CA VAL A 117 8.46 -0.37 -0.83
C VAL A 117 8.72 -1.83 -1.23
N ASP A 118 10.00 -2.20 -1.24
CA ASP A 118 10.44 -3.59 -1.29
C ASP A 118 10.76 -4.08 0.12
N GLU A 119 10.11 -5.18 0.50
CA GLU A 119 10.24 -5.85 1.78
C GLU A 119 11.67 -6.35 2.06
N ARG A 120 12.27 -7.03 1.07
CA ARG A 120 13.55 -7.73 1.21
C ARG A 120 14.70 -6.73 1.22
N ALA A 121 14.67 -5.79 0.28
CA ALA A 121 15.67 -4.73 0.17
C ALA A 121 15.47 -3.62 1.21
N ARG A 122 14.32 -3.58 1.92
CA ARG A 122 13.97 -2.55 2.91
C ARG A 122 14.16 -1.15 2.34
N THR A 123 13.71 -0.99 1.11
CA THR A 123 13.99 0.19 0.29
C THR A 123 12.68 0.76 -0.21
N PHE A 124 12.54 2.07 -0.02
CA PHE A 124 11.43 2.86 -0.51
C PHE A 124 11.82 3.48 -1.85
N TYR A 125 11.01 3.26 -2.87
CA TYR A 125 11.26 3.76 -4.21
C TYR A 125 10.30 4.90 -4.52
N LEU A 126 10.83 5.99 -5.06
CA LEU A 126 10.05 7.12 -5.56
C LEU A 126 9.84 6.94 -7.05
N LEU A 127 8.61 7.01 -7.52
CA LEU A 127 8.26 7.00 -8.94
C LEU A 127 7.80 8.39 -9.39
N ARG A 128 8.24 8.83 -10.57
CA ARG A 128 7.75 10.06 -11.20
C ARG A 128 6.36 9.86 -11.75
N ALA A 129 5.40 10.67 -11.30
CA ALA A 129 3.98 10.57 -11.64
C ALA A 129 3.64 10.50 -13.13
N THR A 130 4.41 11.21 -13.99
CA THR A 130 4.08 11.35 -15.41
C THR A 130 4.44 10.12 -16.25
N GLN A 131 5.45 9.35 -15.83
CA GLN A 131 5.95 8.19 -16.59
C GLN A 131 6.00 6.91 -15.76
N GLN A 132 5.72 7.00 -14.46
CA GLN A 132 5.88 5.93 -13.47
C GLN A 132 7.25 5.27 -13.48
N THR A 133 8.28 6.03 -13.86
CA THR A 133 9.66 5.59 -13.83
C THR A 133 10.28 5.86 -12.47
N GLN A 134 11.19 4.98 -12.05
CA GLN A 134 11.95 5.15 -10.81
C GLN A 134 12.78 6.44 -10.87
N ALA A 135 12.63 7.27 -9.84
CA ALA A 135 13.29 8.55 -9.67
C ALA A 135 14.24 8.58 -8.47
N GLY A 136 14.16 7.59 -7.60
CA GLY A 136 15.10 7.41 -6.51
C GLY A 136 14.78 6.20 -5.64
N ALA A 137 15.80 5.72 -4.93
CA ALA A 137 15.71 4.66 -3.94
C ALA A 137 16.19 5.21 -2.59
N PHE A 138 15.50 4.85 -1.52
CA PHE A 138 15.72 5.40 -0.20
C PHE A 138 15.64 4.33 0.88
N GLY A 139 16.53 4.41 1.88
CA GLY A 139 16.56 3.52 3.04
C GLY A 139 16.36 4.28 4.35
N LEU A 140 16.04 3.52 5.40
CA LEU A 140 16.09 3.97 6.78
C LEU A 140 17.11 3.10 7.51
N ALA A 141 18.20 3.70 8.01
CA ALA A 141 19.29 2.96 8.66
C ALA A 141 18.82 2.10 9.85
N GLU A 142 17.78 2.55 10.57
CA GLU A 142 17.20 1.79 11.69
C GLU A 142 16.40 0.55 11.28
N LEU A 143 16.12 0.38 9.99
CA LEU A 143 15.52 -0.85 9.45
C LEU A 143 16.59 -1.88 9.11
N ASP A 144 17.86 -1.49 8.97
CA ASP A 144 18.94 -2.42 8.71
C ASP A 144 19.11 -3.34 9.95
N GLY A 145 19.14 -4.66 9.73
CA GLY A 145 19.26 -5.65 10.79
C GLY A 145 17.99 -5.96 11.60
N VAL A 146 16.86 -5.27 11.37
CA VAL A 146 15.57 -5.70 11.95
C VAL A 146 15.17 -7.01 11.26
N SER A 147 14.85 -8.07 12.00
CA SER A 147 14.51 -9.38 11.40
C SER A 147 13.08 -9.44 10.86
N ALA A 148 12.15 -8.74 11.51
CA ALA A 148 10.74 -8.73 11.11
C ALA A 148 10.56 -8.12 9.70
N PRO A 149 9.76 -8.74 8.82
CA PRO A 149 9.47 -8.19 7.51
C PRO A 149 8.67 -6.89 7.59
N LEU A 150 8.91 -5.98 6.63
CA LEU A 150 8.01 -4.85 6.42
C LEU A 150 6.71 -5.38 5.84
N SER A 151 5.57 -4.87 6.31
CA SER A 151 4.26 -5.32 5.83
C SER A 151 3.47 -4.23 5.14
N SER A 152 3.66 -2.98 5.55
CA SER A 152 2.96 -1.84 4.99
C SER A 152 3.70 -0.55 5.28
N PHE A 153 3.40 0.47 4.48
CA PHE A 153 3.75 1.84 4.82
C PHE A 153 2.69 2.81 4.30
N SER A 154 2.67 4.02 4.85
CA SER A 154 1.86 5.12 4.31
C SER A 154 2.47 6.47 4.67
N TRP A 155 2.23 7.46 3.83
CA TRP A 155 2.55 8.85 4.13
C TRP A 155 1.37 9.56 4.79
N ARG A 156 1.63 10.28 5.88
CA ARG A 156 0.71 11.26 6.46
C ARG A 156 1.43 12.59 6.64
N GLY A 157 1.14 13.55 5.78
CA GLY A 157 1.90 14.80 5.70
C GLY A 157 3.38 14.52 5.36
N ASP A 158 4.30 14.91 6.24
CA ASP A 158 5.74 14.66 6.10
C ASP A 158 6.25 13.47 6.92
N SER A 159 5.34 12.72 7.55
CA SER A 159 5.63 11.52 8.30
C SER A 159 5.39 10.26 7.48
N LEU A 160 6.40 9.39 7.46
CA LEU A 160 6.35 8.02 6.96
C LEU A 160 5.98 7.09 8.10
N TRP A 161 4.90 6.34 7.94
CA TRP A 161 4.43 5.32 8.87
C TRP A 161 4.73 3.95 8.31
N ILE A 162 5.24 3.03 9.12
CA ILE A 162 5.68 1.70 8.69
C ILE A 162 5.16 0.64 9.66
N GLY A 163 4.61 -0.42 9.10
CA GLY A 163 4.20 -1.63 9.80
C GLY A 163 5.11 -2.82 9.49
N PHE A 164 5.04 -3.81 10.37
CA PHE A 164 5.84 -5.04 10.29
C PHE A 164 4.94 -6.25 10.50
N ASP A 165 5.25 -7.34 9.81
CA ASP A 165 4.58 -8.62 10.05
C ASP A 165 5.04 -9.24 11.37
N GLY A 166 4.09 -9.82 12.10
CA GLY A 166 4.35 -10.50 13.37
C GLY A 166 4.73 -9.58 14.54
N LEU A 167 4.85 -8.26 14.32
CA LEU A 167 5.11 -7.29 15.38
C LEU A 167 3.91 -6.36 15.56
N ALA A 168 3.39 -6.29 16.80
CA ALA A 168 2.40 -5.29 17.21
C ALA A 168 3.04 -3.89 17.34
N ARG A 169 3.74 -3.43 16.29
CA ARG A 169 4.52 -2.20 16.28
C ARG A 169 4.32 -1.44 14.97
N LEU A 170 4.03 -0.16 15.12
CA LEU A 170 4.14 0.84 14.05
C LEU A 170 5.28 1.79 14.40
N ILE A 171 6.04 2.21 13.39
CA ILE A 171 7.01 3.30 13.56
C ILE A 171 6.60 4.49 12.68
N GLU A 172 6.80 5.69 13.21
CA GLU A 172 6.64 6.95 12.49
C GLU A 172 8.01 7.62 12.36
N ARG A 173 8.40 8.03 11.16
CA ARG A 173 9.63 8.77 10.89
C ARG A 173 9.41 9.93 9.93
N PRO A 174 10.02 11.10 10.16
CA PRO A 174 9.91 12.20 9.21
C PRO A 174 10.72 11.88 7.94
N LYS A 175 10.28 12.39 6.78
CA LYS A 175 10.96 12.19 5.48
C LYS A 175 12.47 12.42 5.52
N ARG A 176 12.95 13.41 6.29
CA ARG A 176 14.38 13.75 6.43
C ARG A 176 15.27 12.60 6.95
N ARG A 177 14.68 11.54 7.51
CA ARG A 177 15.39 10.34 7.96
C ARG A 177 15.69 9.36 6.83
N LEU A 178 15.04 9.50 5.67
CA LEU A 178 15.33 8.69 4.49
C LEU A 178 16.67 9.12 3.89
N GLY A 179 17.63 8.19 3.88
CA GLY A 179 18.88 8.33 3.14
C GLY A 179 18.72 7.78 1.72
N ARG A 180 19.38 8.37 0.72
CA ARG A 180 19.47 7.75 -0.60
C ARG A 180 20.27 6.45 -0.51
N ARG A 181 19.87 5.45 -1.28
CA ARG A 181 20.66 4.25 -1.56
C ARG A 181 21.30 4.36 -2.94
#